data_AF-A0A2U1B6G2-F1
#
_entry.id   AF-A0A2U1B6G2-F1
#
_cell.length_a   1.000
_cell.length_b   1.000
_cell.length_c   1.000
_cell.angle_alpha   90.00
_cell.angle_beta   90.00
_cell.angle_gamma   90.00
#
_symmetry.space_group_name_H-M   'P 1'
#
loop_
_entity.id
_entity.type
_entity.pdbx_description
1 polymer ?
#
loop_
_entity_poly.entity_id
_entity_poly.type
_entity_poly.pdbx_seq_one_letter_code
_entity_poly.pdbx_strand_id
1 'polypeptide(L)'
;MLKKTYLIKDNVGIVPTFALIDRQGHRTKEVQYFAEKTSNVMMYQGTSMTTATWRMSDNNRRLILGAAKHWQSVLIYQLYTQKKRKENYLYFHPETTDDVIKQIVCVKPDPTKKFGDSPENWQPEGGAVHDWFDVIKMAYLAVDFAIQTMSKKRWRFCQSPSLRRRWESSTKAENEIKRVTATELIDDERSNWFKQ
;
A
#
# COMPACT_ATOMS: atom_id res chain seq x y z
N MET A 1 18.77 -18.77 -12.57
CA MET A 1 19.52 -17.54 -12.23
C MET A 1 18.73 -16.30 -12.69
N LEU A 2 17.53 -16.04 -12.14
CA LEU A 2 16.57 -15.04 -12.65
C LEU A 2 16.31 -13.85 -11.71
N LYS A 3 17.11 -13.69 -10.65
CA LYS A 3 16.82 -12.75 -9.55
C LYS A 3 17.57 -11.41 -9.57
N LYS A 4 18.48 -11.17 -10.51
CA LYS A 4 19.33 -9.97 -10.45
C LYS A 4 18.87 -8.80 -11.32
N THR A 5 17.98 -8.99 -12.28
CA THR A 5 17.90 -8.04 -13.40
C THR A 5 16.68 -7.13 -13.41
N TYR A 6 15.59 -7.43 -12.69
CA TYR A 6 14.35 -6.67 -12.88
C TYR A 6 14.20 -5.37 -12.05
N LEU A 7 15.14 -5.05 -11.17
CA LEU A 7 15.11 -3.79 -10.40
C LEU A 7 16.49 -3.14 -10.22
N ILE A 8 17.56 -3.68 -10.79
CA ILE A 8 18.92 -3.17 -10.55
C ILE A 8 19.66 -3.08 -11.89
N LYS A 9 19.14 -2.25 -12.79
CA LYS A 9 20.03 -1.54 -13.71
C LYS A 9 20.20 -0.14 -13.10
N ASP A 10 21.44 0.25 -12.85
CA ASP A 10 21.84 1.63 -12.49
C ASP A 10 21.57 2.11 -11.04
N ASN A 11 21.44 1.24 -10.04
CA ASN A 11 21.14 1.63 -8.64
C ASN A 11 19.80 2.40 -8.46
N VAL A 12 18.87 2.30 -9.43
CA VAL A 12 17.62 3.05 -9.41
C VAL A 12 16.45 2.30 -8.73
N GLY A 13 16.52 0.98 -8.55
CA GLY A 13 15.42 0.23 -7.93
C GLY A 13 15.55 0.04 -6.41
N ILE A 14 14.40 0.09 -5.76
CA ILE A 14 14.25 -0.15 -4.32
C ILE A 14 14.06 -1.66 -4.12
N VAL A 15 14.96 -2.31 -3.39
CA VAL A 15 14.78 -3.72 -3.01
C VAL A 15 13.61 -3.82 -2.03
N PRO A 16 12.57 -4.63 -2.30
CA PRO A 16 11.47 -4.83 -1.37
C PRO A 16 11.97 -5.41 -0.05
N THR A 17 11.66 -4.75 1.06
CA THR A 17 11.99 -5.26 2.40
C THR A 17 11.19 -6.52 2.72
N PHE A 18 9.98 -6.60 2.19
CA PHE A 18 9.01 -7.63 2.43
C PHE A 18 8.11 -7.77 1.20
N ALA A 19 7.74 -9.00 0.88
CA ALA A 19 6.75 -9.32 -0.13
C ALA A 19 5.86 -10.46 0.38
N LEU A 20 4.58 -10.38 0.02
CA LEU A 20 3.58 -11.38 0.35
C LEU A 20 3.09 -12.02 -0.95
N ILE A 21 3.00 -13.36 -0.99
CA ILE A 21 2.51 -14.11 -2.14
C ILE A 21 1.35 -15.01 -1.73
N ASP A 22 0.32 -15.11 -2.56
CA ASP A 22 -0.79 -16.02 -2.29
C ASP A 22 -0.33 -17.47 -2.49
N ARG A 23 -0.57 -18.30 -1.49
CA ARG A 23 -0.26 -19.72 -1.52
C ARG A 23 -1.34 -20.52 -2.25
N GLN A 24 -2.58 -20.05 -2.24
CA GLN A 24 -3.71 -20.85 -2.73
C GLN A 24 -3.69 -21.02 -4.26
N GLY A 25 -4.40 -22.06 -4.73
CA GLY A 25 -4.52 -22.39 -6.15
C GLY A 25 -3.58 -23.50 -6.63
N HIS A 26 -3.60 -23.74 -7.94
CA HIS A 26 -2.97 -24.91 -8.58
C HIS A 26 -1.44 -24.96 -8.47
N ARG A 27 -0.78 -23.83 -8.18
CA ARG A 27 0.69 -23.68 -8.17
C ARG A 27 1.30 -23.67 -6.77
N THR A 28 0.58 -24.21 -5.78
CA THR A 28 0.97 -24.16 -4.36
C THR A 28 2.42 -24.63 -4.11
N LYS A 29 2.86 -25.72 -4.74
CA LYS A 29 4.22 -26.27 -4.55
C LYS A 29 5.31 -25.32 -5.06
N GLU A 30 5.07 -24.68 -6.19
CA GLU A 30 6.02 -23.76 -6.82
C GLU A 30 6.13 -22.45 -6.02
N VAL A 31 4.99 -21.95 -5.54
CA VAL A 31 4.95 -20.78 -4.65
C VAL A 31 5.72 -21.06 -3.36
N GLN A 32 5.50 -22.23 -2.76
CA GLN A 32 6.22 -22.62 -1.55
C GLN A 32 7.73 -22.70 -1.81
N TYR A 33 8.14 -23.39 -2.88
CA TYR A 33 9.55 -23.46 -3.28
C TYR A 33 10.15 -22.06 -3.51
N PHE A 34 9.42 -21.16 -4.18
CA PHE A 34 9.86 -19.79 -4.42
C PHE A 34 10.04 -19.01 -3.12
N ALA A 35 9.08 -19.08 -2.19
CA ALA A 35 9.15 -18.41 -0.90
C ALA A 35 10.32 -18.93 -0.04
N GLU A 36 10.56 -20.25 -0.04
CA GLU A 36 11.69 -20.85 0.67
C GLU A 36 13.05 -20.40 0.10
N LYS A 37 13.14 -20.19 -1.22
CA LYS A 37 14.34 -19.68 -1.88
C LYS A 37 14.48 -18.16 -1.84
N THR A 38 13.49 -17.42 -1.32
CA THR A 38 13.44 -15.95 -1.36
C THR A 38 13.23 -15.37 0.04
N SER A 39 14.31 -14.94 0.68
CA SER A 39 14.32 -14.61 2.11
C SER A 39 13.37 -13.48 2.53
N ASN A 40 13.03 -12.54 1.63
CA ASN A 40 12.10 -11.44 1.89
C ASN A 40 10.65 -11.74 1.48
N VAL A 41 10.35 -12.95 0.99
CA VAL A 41 9.00 -13.37 0.62
C VAL A 41 8.39 -14.23 1.73
N MET A 42 7.13 -13.98 2.04
CA MET A 42 6.27 -14.83 2.87
C MET A 42 5.00 -15.17 2.10
N MET A 43 4.42 -16.30 2.44
CA MET A 43 3.16 -16.79 1.88
C MET A 43 1.98 -16.29 2.72
N TYR A 44 0.85 -16.11 2.05
CA TYR A 44 -0.44 -15.81 2.65
C TYR A 44 -1.43 -16.94 2.40
N GLN A 45 -2.31 -17.16 3.38
CA GLN A 45 -3.50 -17.97 3.20
C GLN A 45 -4.64 -17.38 4.04
N GLY A 46 -5.81 -17.20 3.41
CA GLY A 46 -7.02 -16.79 4.10
C GLY A 46 -7.51 -17.88 5.06
N THR A 47 -7.93 -17.48 6.26
CA THR A 47 -8.59 -18.35 7.24
C THR A 47 -9.83 -17.68 7.82
N SER A 48 -10.79 -18.49 8.24
CA SER A 48 -12.00 -18.10 8.95
C SER A 48 -11.90 -18.27 10.48
N MET A 49 -10.75 -18.75 11.00
CA MET A 49 -10.65 -19.33 12.34
C MET A 49 -9.91 -18.48 13.40
N THR A 50 -9.92 -17.15 13.34
CA THR A 50 -9.11 -16.36 14.29
C THR A 50 -9.85 -15.15 14.84
N THR A 51 -9.74 -14.94 16.16
CA THR A 51 -10.05 -13.66 16.82
C THR A 51 -9.01 -12.60 16.47
N ALA A 52 -7.77 -13.02 16.20
CA ALA A 52 -6.72 -12.17 15.66
C ALA A 52 -6.94 -11.89 14.16
N THR A 53 -6.51 -10.72 13.69
CA THR A 53 -6.60 -10.33 12.27
C THR A 53 -5.62 -11.10 11.38
N TRP A 54 -4.54 -11.61 11.96
CA TRP A 54 -3.62 -12.59 11.37
C TRP A 54 -2.83 -13.32 12.44
N ARG A 55 -2.20 -14.44 12.06
CA ARG A 55 -1.19 -15.15 12.85
C ARG A 55 -0.20 -15.87 11.96
N MET A 56 0.96 -16.23 12.51
CA MET A 56 1.87 -17.16 11.84
C MET A 56 1.31 -18.58 11.87
N SER A 57 1.56 -19.37 10.83
CA SER A 57 1.23 -20.79 10.83
C SER A 57 2.15 -21.57 11.76
N ASP A 58 1.57 -22.44 12.59
CA ASP A 58 2.31 -23.29 13.53
C ASP A 58 3.23 -24.29 12.82
N ASN A 59 2.83 -24.72 11.62
CA ASN A 59 3.54 -25.73 10.83
C ASN A 59 4.46 -25.14 9.76
N ASN A 60 4.30 -23.86 9.43
CA ASN A 60 5.10 -23.21 8.38
C ASN A 60 5.45 -21.78 8.76
N ARG A 61 6.71 -21.57 9.16
CA ARG A 61 7.28 -20.27 9.53
C ARG A 61 7.23 -19.19 8.44
N ARG A 62 6.99 -19.56 7.18
CA ARG A 62 6.87 -18.65 6.04
C ARG A 62 5.42 -18.35 5.67
N LEU A 63 4.44 -18.93 6.38
CA LEU A 63 3.02 -18.78 6.06
C LEU A 63 2.33 -17.91 7.11
N ILE A 64 1.71 -16.83 6.63
CA ILE A 64 0.82 -15.98 7.40
C ILE A 64 -0.61 -16.42 7.12
N LEU A 65 -1.35 -16.69 8.18
CA LEU A 65 -2.78 -16.98 8.15
C LEU A 65 -3.53 -15.70 8.47
N GLY A 66 -4.24 -15.13 7.49
CA GLY A 66 -4.98 -13.88 7.67
C GLY A 66 -6.49 -14.09 7.75
N ALA A 67 -7.16 -13.33 8.60
CA ALA A 67 -8.61 -13.28 8.67
C ALA A 67 -9.17 -12.59 7.41
N ALA A 68 -9.46 -13.36 6.37
CA ALA A 68 -9.76 -12.82 5.03
C ALA A 68 -10.95 -11.85 5.04
N LYS A 69 -11.99 -12.19 5.82
CA LYS A 69 -13.18 -11.36 6.03
C LYS A 69 -12.86 -10.00 6.66
N HIS A 70 -11.98 -9.98 7.66
CA HIS A 70 -11.54 -8.74 8.31
C HIS A 70 -10.86 -7.82 7.29
N TRP A 71 -9.89 -8.34 6.54
CA TRP A 71 -9.14 -7.54 5.56
C TRP A 71 -10.00 -7.08 4.38
N GLN A 72 -11.01 -7.86 4.00
CA GLN A 72 -12.03 -7.44 3.05
C GLN A 72 -12.83 -6.25 3.58
N SER A 73 -13.34 -6.31 4.82
CA SER A 73 -14.06 -5.18 5.43
C SER A 73 -13.19 -3.93 5.54
N VAL A 74 -11.89 -4.09 5.87
CA VAL A 74 -10.93 -2.98 5.86
C VAL A 74 -10.83 -2.37 4.46
N LEU A 75 -10.62 -3.17 3.41
CA LEU A 75 -10.51 -2.63 2.05
C LEU A 75 -11.80 -1.94 1.59
N ILE A 76 -12.98 -2.53 1.84
CA ILE A 76 -14.27 -1.92 1.50
C ILE A 76 -14.43 -0.59 2.24
N TYR A 77 -14.03 -0.51 3.51
CA TYR A 77 -14.05 0.74 4.26
C TYR A 77 -13.23 1.83 3.56
N GLN A 78 -12.02 1.50 3.12
CA GLN A 78 -11.11 2.43 2.44
C GLN A 78 -11.62 2.84 1.05
N LEU A 79 -12.27 1.94 0.33
CA LEU A 79 -12.84 2.22 -0.99
C LEU A 79 -14.07 3.14 -0.94
N TYR A 80 -14.99 2.89 0.00
CA TYR A 80 -16.34 3.48 -0.09
C TYR A 80 -16.71 4.42 1.05
N THR A 81 -16.08 4.31 2.22
CA THR A 81 -16.58 4.95 3.45
C THR A 81 -15.57 5.84 4.17
N GLN A 82 -14.31 5.88 3.70
CA GLN A 82 -13.25 6.67 4.33
C GLN A 82 -13.53 8.17 4.22
N LYS A 83 -13.91 8.80 5.34
CA LYS A 83 -14.15 10.25 5.43
C LYS A 83 -12.85 11.06 5.51
N LYS A 84 -11.84 10.54 6.23
CA LYS A 84 -10.54 11.21 6.39
C LYS A 84 -9.63 10.90 5.21
N ARG A 85 -9.59 11.80 4.23
CA ARG A 85 -8.78 11.65 3.00
C ARG A 85 -7.36 12.20 3.08
N LYS A 86 -7.00 12.86 4.19
CA LYS A 86 -5.67 13.49 4.36
C LYS A 86 -4.59 12.50 4.82
N GLU A 87 -4.98 11.36 5.40
CA GLU A 87 -4.06 10.39 5.99
C GLU A 87 -4.52 8.99 5.62
N ASN A 88 -3.59 8.14 5.17
CA ASN A 88 -3.83 6.71 4.87
C ASN A 88 -4.98 6.46 3.88
N TYR A 89 -5.18 7.36 2.92
CA TYR A 89 -6.17 7.19 1.85
C TYR A 89 -5.62 6.25 0.78
N LEU A 90 -6.48 5.40 0.22
CA LEU A 90 -6.11 4.54 -0.89
C LEU A 90 -5.99 5.38 -2.17
N TYR A 91 -4.76 5.58 -2.64
CA TYR A 91 -4.48 6.25 -3.90
C TYR A 91 -4.09 5.24 -4.97
N PHE A 92 -4.72 5.35 -6.14
CA PHE A 92 -4.33 4.61 -7.32
C PHE A 92 -3.35 5.43 -8.16
N HIS A 93 -2.46 4.73 -8.88
CA HIS A 93 -1.57 5.39 -9.82
C HIS A 93 -2.43 6.01 -10.95
N PRO A 94 -2.10 7.21 -11.47
CA PRO A 94 -2.87 7.84 -12.54
C PRO A 94 -3.02 6.98 -13.81
N GLU A 95 -2.09 6.06 -14.05
CA GLU A 95 -2.07 5.14 -15.20
C GLU A 95 -2.79 3.81 -14.91
N THR A 96 -3.51 3.71 -13.80
CA THR A 96 -4.30 2.51 -13.47
C THR A 96 -5.44 2.40 -14.48
N THR A 97 -5.51 1.30 -15.22
CA THR A 97 -6.49 1.15 -16.30
C THR A 97 -7.90 0.90 -15.75
N ASP A 98 -8.91 1.21 -16.57
CA ASP A 98 -10.32 0.97 -16.21
C ASP A 98 -10.60 -0.50 -15.88
N ASP A 99 -9.92 -1.45 -16.53
CA ASP A 99 -10.09 -2.86 -16.23
C ASP A 99 -9.53 -3.24 -14.85
N VAL A 100 -8.42 -2.63 -14.44
CA VAL A 100 -7.92 -2.77 -13.07
C VAL A 100 -8.91 -2.17 -12.09
N ILE A 101 -9.43 -0.96 -12.37
CA ILE A 101 -10.43 -0.31 -11.52
C ILE A 101 -11.68 -1.19 -11.38
N LYS A 102 -12.21 -1.76 -12.47
CA LYS A 102 -13.36 -2.67 -12.45
C LYS A 102 -13.13 -3.85 -11.53
N GLN A 103 -11.96 -4.50 -11.61
CA GLN A 103 -11.62 -5.62 -10.72
C GLN A 103 -11.51 -5.21 -9.25
N ILE A 104 -11.14 -3.95 -8.96
CA ILE A 104 -11.07 -3.43 -7.59
C ILE A 104 -12.46 -3.12 -7.05
N VAL A 105 -13.38 -2.60 -7.87
CA VAL A 105 -14.70 -2.15 -7.41
C VAL A 105 -15.82 -3.17 -7.59
N CYS A 106 -15.55 -4.34 -8.16
CA CYS A 106 -16.57 -5.36 -8.48
C CYS A 106 -17.17 -6.08 -7.26
N VAL A 107 -16.55 -5.96 -6.07
CA VAL A 107 -17.06 -6.53 -4.83
C VAL A 107 -18.17 -5.64 -4.26
N LYS A 108 -19.39 -6.17 -4.18
CA LYS A 108 -20.63 -5.45 -3.86
C LYS A 108 -21.50 -6.21 -2.84
N PRO A 109 -22.43 -5.52 -2.14
CA PRO A 109 -23.41 -6.18 -1.29
C PRO A 109 -24.31 -7.09 -2.13
N ASP A 110 -24.70 -8.22 -1.56
CA ASP A 110 -25.55 -9.22 -2.21
C ASP A 110 -26.87 -9.37 -1.41
N PRO A 111 -27.98 -8.77 -1.88
CA PRO A 111 -29.24 -8.79 -1.13
C PRO A 111 -29.85 -10.20 -1.03
N THR A 112 -29.37 -11.16 -1.83
CA THR A 112 -29.86 -12.54 -1.81
C THR A 112 -29.23 -13.38 -0.70
N LYS A 113 -28.13 -12.90 -0.11
CA LYS A 113 -27.39 -13.62 0.94
C LYS A 113 -27.72 -13.10 2.33
N LYS A 114 -27.78 -14.02 3.28
CA LYS A 114 -27.89 -13.69 4.71
C LYS A 114 -26.70 -12.82 5.13
N PHE A 115 -26.96 -11.64 5.66
CA PHE A 115 -25.96 -10.62 6.01
C PHE A 115 -25.12 -10.15 4.80
N GLY A 116 -25.68 -10.17 3.60
CA GLY A 116 -24.98 -9.73 2.39
C GLY A 116 -24.82 -8.21 2.28
N ASP A 117 -25.43 -7.46 3.19
CA ASP A 117 -25.19 -6.04 3.44
C ASP A 117 -23.86 -5.80 4.17
N SER A 118 -23.40 -6.75 4.98
CA SER A 118 -22.14 -6.65 5.71
C SER A 118 -20.92 -6.73 4.78
N PRO A 119 -19.96 -5.78 4.85
CA PRO A 119 -18.76 -5.74 4.01
C PRO A 119 -17.99 -7.07 3.91
N GLU A 120 -17.86 -7.81 5.01
CA GLU A 120 -17.16 -9.10 5.06
C GLU A 120 -17.81 -10.20 4.21
N ASN A 121 -19.06 -10.01 3.79
CA ASN A 121 -19.84 -10.97 3.02
C ASN A 121 -20.10 -10.50 1.59
N TRP A 122 -19.65 -9.30 1.21
CA TRP A 122 -19.74 -8.82 -0.17
C TRP A 122 -19.00 -9.76 -1.11
N GLN A 123 -19.47 -9.88 -2.34
CA GLN A 123 -18.93 -10.79 -3.35
C GLN A 123 -18.77 -10.08 -4.70
N PRO A 124 -17.91 -10.59 -5.59
CA PRO A 124 -17.81 -10.10 -6.95
C PRO A 124 -19.15 -10.23 -7.68
N GLU A 125 -19.64 -9.15 -8.25
CA GLU A 125 -20.87 -9.13 -9.04
C GLU A 125 -20.76 -10.08 -10.24
N GLY A 126 -21.74 -10.96 -10.42
CA GLY A 126 -21.79 -11.88 -11.57
C GLY A 126 -20.59 -12.83 -11.70
N GLY A 127 -19.82 -13.06 -10.63
CA GLY A 127 -18.59 -13.87 -10.70
C GLY A 127 -17.43 -13.16 -11.41
N ALA A 128 -17.43 -11.83 -11.41
CA ALA A 128 -16.36 -11.03 -11.99
C ALA A 128 -14.97 -11.38 -11.42
N VAL A 129 -13.96 -11.21 -12.27
CA VAL A 129 -12.55 -11.30 -11.86
C VAL A 129 -12.27 -10.18 -10.86
N HIS A 130 -11.55 -10.52 -9.78
CA HIS A 130 -11.30 -9.62 -8.65
C HIS A 130 -9.86 -9.76 -8.11
N ASP A 131 -8.93 -10.22 -8.96
CA ASP A 131 -7.55 -10.48 -8.56
C ASP A 131 -6.88 -9.22 -7.97
N TRP A 132 -7.13 -8.05 -8.56
CA TRP A 132 -6.63 -6.77 -8.04
C TRP A 132 -7.21 -6.38 -6.69
N PHE A 133 -8.49 -6.69 -6.43
CA PHE A 133 -9.08 -6.51 -5.11
C PHE A 133 -8.33 -7.35 -4.06
N ASP A 134 -8.06 -8.61 -4.40
CA ASP A 134 -7.35 -9.55 -3.52
C ASP A 134 -5.90 -9.14 -3.26
N VAL A 135 -5.20 -8.62 -4.28
CA VAL A 135 -3.85 -8.07 -4.13
C VAL A 135 -3.83 -6.89 -3.15
N ILE A 136 -4.78 -5.96 -3.25
CA ILE A 136 -4.82 -4.80 -2.34
C ILE A 136 -5.21 -5.24 -0.92
N LYS A 137 -6.16 -6.17 -0.79
CA LYS A 137 -6.53 -6.79 0.49
C LYS A 137 -5.30 -7.41 1.17
N MET A 138 -4.50 -8.15 0.41
CA MET A 138 -3.23 -8.71 0.87
C MET A 138 -2.20 -7.63 1.23
N ALA A 139 -2.17 -6.50 0.50
CA ALA A 139 -1.27 -5.40 0.80
C ALA A 139 -1.56 -4.76 2.17
N TYR A 140 -2.83 -4.61 2.56
CA TYR A 140 -3.18 -4.12 3.90
C TYR A 140 -2.69 -5.06 5.01
N LEU A 141 -2.90 -6.37 4.86
CA LEU A 141 -2.34 -7.36 5.77
C LEU A 141 -0.80 -7.26 5.81
N ALA A 142 -0.16 -7.12 4.65
CA ALA A 142 1.29 -7.06 4.55
C ALA A 142 1.87 -5.85 5.29
N VAL A 143 1.22 -4.69 5.17
CA VAL A 143 1.60 -3.47 5.88
C VAL A 143 1.44 -3.64 7.39
N ASP A 144 0.29 -4.13 7.85
CA ASP A 144 0.02 -4.36 9.27
C ASP A 144 1.02 -5.35 9.90
N PHE A 145 1.22 -6.50 9.24
CA PHE A 145 2.23 -7.48 9.63
C PHE A 145 3.63 -6.86 9.72
N ALA A 146 4.03 -6.11 8.70
CA ALA A 146 5.35 -5.53 8.66
C ALA A 146 5.55 -4.51 9.79
N ILE A 147 4.56 -3.66 10.07
CA ILE A 147 4.63 -2.65 11.14
C ILE A 147 4.80 -3.31 12.50
N GLN A 148 4.07 -4.39 12.74
CA GLN A 148 4.07 -5.09 14.03
C GLN A 148 5.31 -5.97 14.25
N THR A 149 5.89 -6.53 13.19
CA THR A 149 6.93 -7.57 13.32
C THR A 149 8.33 -7.13 12.89
N MET A 150 8.45 -6.15 12.00
CA MET A 150 9.74 -5.76 11.43
C MET A 150 10.40 -4.63 12.22
N SER A 151 11.71 -4.74 12.40
CA SER A 151 12.49 -3.66 13.02
C SER A 151 12.32 -2.34 12.28
N LYS A 152 12.13 -1.25 13.04
CA LYS A 152 12.06 0.14 12.52
C LYS A 152 13.24 0.48 11.60
N LYS A 153 14.43 -0.10 11.84
CA LYS A 153 15.63 0.10 11.01
C LYS A 153 15.50 -0.40 9.56
N ARG A 154 14.54 -1.29 9.28
CA ARG A 154 14.28 -1.80 7.93
C ARG A 154 13.39 -0.85 7.12
N TRP A 155 12.71 0.07 7.79
CA TRP A 155 11.86 1.06 7.14
C TRP A 155 12.72 2.23 6.67
N ARG A 156 12.48 2.70 5.46
CA ARG A 156 13.17 3.89 4.91
C ARG A 156 12.60 5.21 5.47
N PHE A 157 12.04 5.18 6.68
CA PHE A 157 11.49 6.37 7.34
C PHE A 157 12.61 7.40 7.45
N CYS A 158 12.44 8.55 6.78
CA CYS A 158 13.45 9.61 6.69
C CYS A 158 14.80 9.21 6.06
N GLN A 159 14.90 8.08 5.34
CA GLN A 159 16.17 7.56 4.80
C GLN A 159 16.19 7.34 3.27
N SER A 160 15.11 7.65 2.55
CA SER A 160 15.17 7.60 1.08
C SER A 160 15.91 8.83 0.55
N PRO A 161 17.05 8.68 -0.17
CA PRO A 161 17.75 9.82 -0.76
C PRO A 161 16.90 10.58 -1.78
N SER A 162 15.91 9.94 -2.41
CA SER A 162 14.98 10.63 -3.31
C SER A 162 13.93 11.43 -2.55
N LEU A 163 13.39 10.91 -1.44
CA LEU A 163 12.46 11.68 -0.59
C LEU A 163 13.18 12.83 0.10
N ARG A 164 14.41 12.58 0.58
CA ARG A 164 15.28 13.60 1.16
C ARG A 164 15.60 14.71 0.15
N ARG A 165 16.04 14.36 -1.06
CA ARG A 165 16.27 15.33 -2.15
C ARG A 165 15.00 16.11 -2.49
N ARG A 166 13.85 15.45 -2.61
CA ARG A 166 12.57 16.10 -2.91
C ARG A 166 12.16 17.09 -1.81
N TRP A 167 12.34 16.72 -0.55
CA TRP A 167 12.09 17.58 0.61
C TRP A 167 13.06 18.76 0.65
N GLU A 168 14.36 18.52 0.44
CA GLU A 168 15.37 19.58 0.40
C GLU A 168 15.09 20.57 -0.74
N SER A 169 14.67 20.09 -1.92
CA SER A 169 14.23 20.93 -3.04
C SER A 169 12.99 21.74 -2.73
N SER A 170 11.95 21.15 -2.12
CA SER A 170 10.74 21.89 -1.75
C SER A 170 10.99 22.94 -0.67
N THR A 171 11.85 22.63 0.31
CA THR A 171 12.21 23.58 1.39
C THR A 171 13.06 24.73 0.85
N LYS A 172 13.94 24.47 -0.13
CA LYS A 172 14.69 25.53 -0.82
C LYS A 172 13.76 26.45 -1.61
N ALA A 173 12.82 25.89 -2.37
CA ALA A 173 11.84 26.66 -3.12
C ALA A 173 10.97 27.53 -2.20
N GLU A 174 10.49 27.00 -1.08
CA GLU A 174 9.73 27.78 -0.08
C GLU A 174 10.55 28.92 0.54
N ASN A 175 11.82 28.68 0.84
CA ASN A 175 12.70 29.71 1.39
C ASN A 175 13.07 30.79 0.37
N GLU A 176 13.15 30.44 -0.90
CA GLU A 176 13.41 31.38 -2.00
C GLU A 176 12.18 32.26 -2.25
N ILE A 177 10.98 31.68 -2.24
CA ILE A 177 9.70 32.43 -2.30
C ILE A 177 9.58 33.40 -1.13
N LYS A 178 9.93 32.97 0.09
CA LYS A 178 9.93 33.84 1.29
C LYS A 178 10.96 34.97 1.21
N ARG A 179 12.11 34.75 0.56
CA ARG A 179 13.11 35.80 0.34
C ARG A 179 12.66 36.82 -0.70
N VAL A 180 12.06 36.36 -1.81
CA VAL A 180 11.56 37.26 -2.86
C VAL A 180 10.44 38.14 -2.30
N THR A 181 9.46 37.54 -1.62
CA THR A 181 8.36 38.30 -0.98
C THR A 181 8.85 39.27 0.11
N ALA A 182 9.86 38.90 0.90
CA ALA A 182 10.46 39.83 1.86
C ALA A 182 11.23 40.98 1.18
N THR A 183 11.83 40.75 0.01
CA THR A 183 12.55 41.78 -0.75
C THR A 183 11.57 42.76 -1.40
N GLU A 184 10.46 42.25 -1.97
CA GLU A 184 9.39 43.07 -2.55
C GLU A 184 8.72 43.96 -1.49
N LEU A 185 8.52 43.46 -0.27
CA LEU A 185 7.99 44.26 0.85
C LEU A 185 8.95 45.39 1.28
N ILE A 186 10.27 45.16 1.25
CA ILE A 186 11.27 46.17 1.59
C ILE A 186 11.36 47.25 0.49
N ASP A 187 11.22 46.86 -0.78
CA ASP A 187 11.24 47.80 -1.90
C ASP A 187 9.95 48.64 -1.98
N ASP A 188 8.79 48.07 -1.66
CA ASP A 188 7.52 48.82 -1.51
C ASP A 188 7.56 49.81 -0.34
N GLU A 189 8.14 49.43 0.79
CA GLU A 189 8.35 50.36 1.91
C GLU A 189 9.31 51.49 1.51
N ARG A 190 10.45 51.19 0.87
CA ARG A 190 11.39 52.23 0.41
C ARG A 190 10.79 53.18 -0.63
N SER A 191 9.96 52.68 -1.54
CA SER A 191 9.27 53.51 -2.55
C SER A 191 8.31 54.53 -1.92
N ASN A 192 7.71 54.20 -0.76
CA ASN A 192 6.84 55.11 -0.03
C ASN A 192 7.56 56.18 0.79
N TRP A 193 8.84 55.97 1.16
CA TRP A 193 9.65 56.99 1.84
C TRP A 193 10.14 58.12 0.93
N PHE A 194 10.23 57.91 -0.39
CA PHE A 194 10.63 58.93 -1.36
C PHE A 194 9.45 59.79 -1.90
N LYS A 195 8.24 59.59 -1.37
CA LYS A 195 7.01 60.33 -1.77
C LYS A 195 6.49 61.33 -0.72
N GLN A 196 7.26 61.63 0.33
CA GLN A 196 7.00 62.73 1.27
C GLN A 196 7.92 63.91 0.97
#